data_AF-A0A819T6E5-F1
#
_entry.id   AF-A0A819T6E5-F1
#
_cell.length_a   1.000
_cell.length_b   1.000
_cell.length_c   1.000
_cell.angle_alpha   90.00
_cell.angle_beta   90.00
_cell.angle_gamma   90.00
#
_symmetry.space_group_name_H-M   'P 1'
#
loop_
_entity.id
_entity.type
_entity.pdbx_description
1 polymer ?
#
loop_
_entity_poly.entity_id
_entity_poly.type
_entity_poly.pdbx_seq_one_letter_code
_entity_poly.pdbx_strand_id
1 'polypeptide(L)'
;VEKHRRYLRWEKIRDFIVKQNDARGDAFGMDYYDQKAKDLVKKYTQHDKQFKEKGMCDESFVRYFLSFDNLIVDPTKFDIFMDMDKPLAHYFISSSHNTYLIGSQLTGRASTEMYRQVLLSGCRCIELDVVDSKRKNDEPEIKHRNTPVRSVPFLQVIVAIRQCAFKVSPYPLILSLENHCGPRTQAKMAQYLVDVFGDTLIRQPLKTHPIIENSPLPSPNDLKYKILIKNKKLHQNTNLNINNNYSGQTHFKKKSRTQFDRE
;
A
#
# COMPACT_ATOMS: atom_id res chain seq x y z
N VAL A 1 -35.89 52.49 -6.53
CA VAL A 1 -34.67 52.74 -7.33
C VAL A 1 -33.74 51.55 -7.14
N GLU A 2 -33.73 50.60 -8.08
CA GLU A 2 -32.77 49.49 -8.06
C GLU A 2 -31.36 50.07 -8.24
N LYS A 3 -30.58 50.12 -7.15
CA LYS A 3 -29.15 50.41 -7.25
C LYS A 3 -28.54 49.37 -8.17
N HIS A 4 -27.93 49.80 -9.27
CA HIS A 4 -27.11 48.93 -10.12
C HIS A 4 -26.05 48.26 -9.24
N ARG A 5 -26.28 47.00 -8.88
CA ARG A 5 -25.30 46.19 -8.14
C ARG A 5 -24.08 46.02 -9.03
N ARG A 6 -22.90 46.28 -8.47
CA ARG A 6 -21.62 46.08 -9.19
C ARG A 6 -21.40 44.58 -9.40
N TYR A 7 -20.83 44.23 -10.54
CA TYR A 7 -20.51 42.84 -10.89
C TYR A 7 -19.23 42.78 -11.75
N LEU A 8 -18.52 41.67 -11.65
CA LEU A 8 -17.39 41.30 -12.51
C LEU A 8 -17.92 40.57 -13.73
N ARG A 9 -17.65 41.09 -14.93
CA ARG A 9 -18.01 40.42 -16.18
C ARG A 9 -17.29 39.08 -16.34
N TRP A 10 -17.89 38.14 -17.07
CA TRP A 10 -17.33 36.80 -17.26
C TRP A 10 -15.91 36.82 -17.85
N GLU A 11 -15.55 37.80 -18.69
CA GLU A 11 -14.20 37.97 -19.23
C GLU A 11 -13.18 38.29 -18.13
N LYS A 12 -13.57 39.06 -17.10
CA LYS A 12 -12.70 39.33 -15.95
C LYS A 12 -12.55 38.13 -15.04
N ILE A 13 -13.58 37.30 -14.93
CA ILE A 13 -13.52 36.03 -14.21
C ILE A 13 -12.60 35.06 -14.95
N ARG A 14 -12.68 34.99 -16.29
CA ARG A 14 -11.73 34.25 -17.11
C ARG A 14 -10.30 34.71 -16.88
N ASP A 15 -10.03 36.01 -17.00
CA ASP A 15 -8.68 36.56 -16.80
C ASP A 15 -8.12 36.20 -15.40
N PHE A 16 -8.98 36.23 -14.39
CA PHE A 16 -8.65 35.79 -13.03
C PHE A 16 -8.30 34.30 -12.96
N ILE A 17 -9.12 33.43 -13.56
CA ILE A 17 -8.88 31.97 -13.59
C ILE A 17 -7.60 31.66 -14.36
N VAL A 18 -7.35 32.32 -15.50
CA VAL A 18 -6.11 32.15 -16.27
C VAL A 18 -4.90 32.48 -15.40
N LYS A 19 -4.90 33.64 -14.73
CA LYS A 19 -3.81 34.05 -13.83
C LYS A 19 -3.59 33.09 -12.66
N GLN A 20 -4.66 32.53 -12.09
CA GLN A 20 -4.53 31.51 -11.04
C GLN A 20 -3.90 30.22 -11.55
N ASN A 21 -4.10 29.88 -12.83
CA ASN A 21 -3.62 28.63 -13.43
C ASN A 21 -2.25 28.75 -14.10
N ASP A 22 -1.77 29.97 -14.34
CA ASP A 22 -0.54 30.29 -15.09
C ASP A 22 0.74 29.63 -14.53
N ALA A 23 0.76 29.30 -13.23
CA ALA A 23 1.86 28.53 -12.63
C ALA A 23 2.04 27.11 -13.21
N ARG A 24 1.06 26.59 -13.98
CA ARG A 24 1.07 25.24 -14.57
C ARG A 24 1.39 25.20 -16.07
N GLY A 25 1.68 26.35 -16.68
CA GLY A 25 1.80 26.45 -18.13
C GLY A 25 0.46 26.33 -18.84
N ASP A 26 0.38 26.94 -19.99
CA ASP A 26 -0.70 27.07 -20.98
C ASP A 26 -1.28 25.77 -21.57
N ALA A 27 -1.42 24.70 -20.76
CA ALA A 27 -1.89 23.39 -21.23
C ALA A 27 -3.29 23.38 -21.87
N PHE A 28 -4.10 24.43 -21.65
CA PHE A 28 -5.45 24.57 -22.20
C PHE A 28 -5.58 25.88 -22.97
N GLY A 29 -6.20 25.84 -24.17
CA GLY A 29 -6.42 27.03 -24.99
C GLY A 29 -7.43 28.02 -24.40
N MET A 30 -7.46 29.26 -24.91
CA MET A 30 -8.35 30.32 -24.41
C MET A 30 -9.84 29.96 -24.48
N ASP A 31 -10.26 29.20 -25.49
CA ASP A 31 -11.66 28.74 -25.64
C ASP A 31 -12.13 27.92 -24.43
N TYR A 32 -11.25 27.11 -23.85
CA TYR A 32 -11.55 26.36 -22.62
C TYR A 32 -11.82 27.30 -21.45
N TYR A 33 -10.99 28.33 -21.27
CA TYR A 33 -11.15 29.30 -20.19
C TYR A 33 -12.38 30.19 -20.37
N ASP A 34 -12.70 30.56 -21.62
CA ASP A 34 -13.92 31.26 -21.97
C ASP A 34 -15.16 30.44 -21.55
N GLN A 35 -15.20 29.16 -21.94
CA GLN A 35 -16.30 28.28 -21.61
C GLN A 35 -16.41 28.05 -20.09
N LYS A 36 -15.28 27.76 -19.42
CA LYS A 36 -15.22 27.57 -17.98
C LYS A 36 -15.74 28.79 -17.21
N ALA A 37 -15.34 29.99 -17.60
CA ALA A 37 -15.81 31.22 -16.95
C ALA A 37 -17.32 31.41 -17.12
N LYS A 38 -17.86 31.17 -18.32
CA LYS A 38 -19.31 31.25 -18.59
C LYS A 38 -20.10 30.22 -17.77
N ASP A 39 -19.61 29.00 -17.68
CA ASP A 39 -20.24 27.92 -16.89
C ASP A 39 -20.27 28.26 -15.39
N LEU A 40 -19.16 28.78 -14.87
CA LEU A 40 -19.09 29.25 -13.48
C LEU A 40 -20.07 30.41 -13.25
N VAL A 41 -20.11 31.41 -14.12
CA VAL A 41 -21.08 32.52 -14.03
C VAL A 41 -22.50 31.97 -13.98
N LYS A 42 -22.86 31.10 -14.92
CA LYS A 42 -24.18 30.47 -14.99
C LYS A 42 -24.53 29.72 -13.70
N LYS A 43 -23.59 28.95 -13.16
CA LYS A 43 -23.74 28.16 -11.92
C LYS A 43 -23.97 29.05 -10.70
N TYR A 44 -23.13 30.06 -10.50
CA TYR A 44 -23.15 30.88 -9.27
C TYR A 44 -24.12 32.07 -9.31
N THR A 45 -24.73 32.36 -10.46
CA THR A 45 -25.75 33.41 -10.62
C THR A 45 -27.14 32.88 -10.96
N GLN A 46 -27.39 31.57 -10.79
CA GLN A 46 -28.67 30.94 -11.15
C GLN A 46 -29.91 31.60 -10.51
N HIS A 47 -29.76 32.23 -9.34
CA HIS A 47 -30.83 32.92 -8.62
C HIS A 47 -30.87 34.44 -8.89
N ASP A 48 -29.89 34.98 -9.63
CA ASP A 48 -29.76 36.41 -9.92
C ASP A 48 -30.00 36.67 -11.41
N LYS A 49 -31.26 36.99 -11.76
CA LYS A 49 -31.66 37.29 -13.14
C LYS A 49 -30.95 38.51 -13.73
N GLN A 50 -30.40 39.40 -12.90
CA GLN A 50 -29.76 40.63 -13.35
C GLN A 50 -28.41 40.34 -14.03
N PHE A 51 -27.66 39.38 -13.47
CA PHE A 51 -26.27 39.08 -13.87
C PHE A 51 -26.08 37.71 -14.51
N LYS A 52 -27.14 36.90 -14.59
CA LYS A 52 -27.14 35.62 -15.30
C LYS A 52 -26.49 35.76 -16.68
N GLU A 53 -25.48 34.92 -16.93
CA GLU A 53 -24.69 34.88 -18.18
C GLU A 53 -23.84 36.14 -18.47
N LYS A 54 -23.91 37.19 -17.64
CA LYS A 54 -23.12 38.43 -17.78
C LYS A 54 -21.88 38.44 -16.88
N GLY A 55 -22.00 37.94 -15.65
CA GLY A 55 -20.91 37.99 -14.68
C GLY A 55 -21.34 37.71 -13.24
N MET A 56 -20.46 37.91 -12.26
CA MET A 56 -20.71 37.64 -10.83
C MET A 56 -20.68 38.93 -10.01
N CYS A 57 -21.67 39.13 -9.14
CA CYS A 57 -21.58 40.11 -8.04
C CYS A 57 -20.74 39.56 -6.87
N ASP A 58 -20.40 40.42 -5.91
CA ASP A 58 -19.57 40.07 -4.74
C ASP A 58 -20.07 38.80 -4.04
N GLU A 59 -21.38 38.67 -3.85
CA GLU A 59 -21.99 37.52 -3.18
C GLU A 59 -21.79 36.22 -3.98
N SER A 60 -22.08 36.23 -5.28
CA SER A 60 -21.85 35.06 -6.15
C SER A 60 -20.37 34.70 -6.30
N PHE A 61 -19.48 35.70 -6.25
CA PHE A 61 -18.04 35.47 -6.34
C PHE A 61 -17.48 34.87 -5.05
N VAL A 62 -17.95 35.30 -3.87
CA VAL A 62 -17.64 34.65 -2.58
C VAL A 62 -18.13 33.20 -2.57
N ARG A 63 -19.34 32.93 -3.09
CA ARG A 63 -19.84 31.55 -3.22
C ARG A 63 -18.92 30.69 -4.10
N TYR A 64 -18.41 31.22 -5.21
CA TYR A 64 -17.41 30.54 -6.04
C TYR A 64 -16.12 30.25 -5.25
N PHE A 65 -15.57 31.23 -4.53
CA PHE A 65 -14.33 31.04 -3.75
C PHE A 65 -14.42 29.92 -2.71
N LEU A 66 -15.58 29.77 -2.09
CA LEU A 66 -15.83 28.75 -1.05
C LEU A 66 -16.32 27.41 -1.62
N SER A 67 -16.39 27.28 -2.94
CA SER A 67 -16.93 26.10 -3.62
C SER A 67 -15.87 25.05 -3.96
N PHE A 68 -16.35 23.85 -4.31
CA PHE A 68 -15.52 22.78 -4.88
C PHE A 68 -14.92 23.11 -6.27
N ASP A 69 -15.36 24.17 -6.95
CA ASP A 69 -14.75 24.58 -8.23
C ASP A 69 -13.44 25.37 -8.04
N ASN A 70 -13.10 25.75 -6.80
CA ASN A 70 -11.90 26.51 -6.43
C ASN A 70 -11.10 25.83 -5.31
N LEU A 71 -10.99 24.49 -5.35
CA LEU A 71 -10.16 23.76 -4.40
C LEU A 71 -8.67 24.05 -4.59
N ILE A 72 -7.93 24.01 -3.48
CA ILE A 72 -6.47 24.15 -3.47
C ILE A 72 -5.76 22.94 -4.11
N VAL A 73 -6.36 21.75 -4.03
CA VAL A 73 -5.88 20.53 -4.67
C VAL A 73 -6.83 20.16 -5.80
N ASP A 74 -6.26 19.77 -6.95
CA ASP A 74 -7.03 19.26 -8.08
C ASP A 74 -7.82 17.99 -7.67
N PRO A 75 -9.16 17.99 -7.81
CA PRO A 75 -10.00 16.85 -7.46
C PRO A 75 -9.56 15.54 -8.12
N THR A 76 -8.96 15.57 -9.32
CA THR A 76 -8.51 14.35 -10.01
C THR A 76 -7.35 13.67 -9.28
N LYS A 77 -6.74 14.33 -8.29
CA LYS A 77 -5.63 13.79 -7.48
C LYS A 77 -6.11 13.08 -6.21
N PHE A 78 -7.41 13.13 -5.91
CA PHE A 78 -7.97 12.41 -4.76
C PHE A 78 -8.16 10.92 -5.03
N ASP A 79 -8.25 10.51 -6.29
CA ASP A 79 -8.31 9.11 -6.72
C ASP A 79 -6.98 8.62 -7.28
N ILE A 80 -6.92 7.36 -7.73
CA ILE A 80 -5.73 6.80 -8.39
C ILE A 80 -5.48 7.51 -9.73
N PHE A 81 -4.50 8.41 -9.75
CA PHE A 81 -4.15 9.23 -10.91
C PHE A 81 -2.80 8.88 -11.55
N MET A 82 -2.00 8.04 -10.91
CA MET A 82 -0.69 7.61 -11.41
C MET A 82 -0.85 6.40 -12.34
N ASP A 83 0.03 6.26 -13.32
CA ASP A 83 0.21 5.02 -14.07
C ASP A 83 0.65 3.91 -13.10
N MET A 84 -0.10 2.83 -13.03
CA MET A 84 0.13 1.69 -12.11
C MET A 84 0.65 0.43 -12.83
N ASP A 85 1.11 0.58 -14.07
CA ASP A 85 1.65 -0.48 -14.93
C ASP A 85 3.19 -0.42 -15.06
N LYS A 86 3.87 0.52 -14.39
CA LYS A 86 5.35 0.50 -14.31
C LYS A 86 5.82 -0.64 -13.38
N PRO A 87 7.09 -1.08 -13.49
CA PRO A 87 7.65 -2.07 -12.56
C PRO A 87 7.56 -1.59 -11.10
N LEU A 88 7.33 -2.51 -10.16
CA LEU A 88 7.14 -2.18 -8.73
C LEU A 88 8.25 -1.30 -8.13
N ALA A 89 9.49 -1.43 -8.61
CA ALA A 89 10.64 -0.63 -8.17
C ALA A 89 10.55 0.87 -8.50
N HIS A 90 9.59 1.30 -9.32
CA HIS A 90 9.42 2.70 -9.74
C HIS A 90 8.54 3.51 -8.79
N TYR A 91 7.99 2.88 -7.74
CA TYR A 91 7.02 3.51 -6.85
C TYR A 91 7.58 3.68 -5.44
N PHE A 92 7.24 4.79 -4.80
CA PHE A 92 7.32 4.88 -3.35
C PHE A 92 6.22 4.03 -2.72
N ILE A 93 6.59 3.17 -1.78
CA ILE A 93 5.67 2.26 -1.10
C ILE A 93 5.54 2.70 0.35
N SER A 94 4.32 3.08 0.76
CA SER A 94 4.01 3.37 2.17
C SER A 94 4.32 2.15 3.03
N SER A 95 5.24 2.30 3.98
CA SER A 95 5.87 1.21 4.72
C SER A 95 5.89 1.49 6.21
N SER A 96 5.71 0.46 7.03
CA SER A 96 5.69 0.55 8.49
C SER A 96 6.79 -0.34 9.09
N HIS A 97 7.57 0.25 10.00
CA HIS A 97 8.62 -0.41 10.76
C HIS A 97 8.10 -0.81 12.14
N ASN A 98 8.44 -2.02 12.60
CA ASN A 98 7.95 -2.61 13.85
C ASN A 98 6.44 -2.42 14.05
N THR A 99 5.67 -2.79 13.02
CA THR A 99 4.22 -2.52 12.92
C THR A 99 3.40 -2.98 14.13
N TYR A 100 3.85 -4.01 14.83
CA TYR A 100 3.18 -4.55 16.01
C TYR A 100 3.28 -3.64 17.25
N LEU A 101 4.24 -2.72 17.33
CA LEU A 101 4.48 -1.93 18.54
C LEU A 101 3.53 -0.73 18.67
N ILE A 102 3.00 -0.56 19.88
CA ILE A 102 2.34 0.66 20.34
C ILE A 102 3.28 1.38 21.29
N GLY A 103 3.66 2.61 20.94
CA GLY A 103 4.50 3.47 21.77
C GLY A 103 6.00 3.24 21.55
N SER A 104 6.77 3.23 22.65
CA SER A 104 8.23 3.16 22.62
C SER A 104 8.76 1.80 22.13
N GLN A 105 9.95 1.81 21.49
CA GLN A 105 10.67 0.60 21.10
C GLN A 105 11.03 -0.30 22.30
N LEU A 106 11.30 0.28 23.47
CA LEU A 106 11.80 -0.48 24.63
C LEU A 106 10.68 -0.90 25.61
N THR A 107 9.68 -0.03 25.78
CA THR A 107 8.64 -0.17 26.81
C THR A 107 7.23 -0.28 26.25
N GLY A 108 7.07 -0.18 24.92
CA GLY A 108 5.79 -0.29 24.24
C GLY A 108 5.17 -1.69 24.37
N ARG A 109 3.95 -1.85 23.85
CA ARG A 109 3.24 -3.14 23.84
C ARG A 109 3.05 -3.62 22.42
N ALA A 110 3.20 -4.93 22.18
CA ALA A 110 2.80 -5.51 20.91
C ALA A 110 1.27 -5.62 20.83
N SER A 111 0.69 -5.37 19.66
CA SER A 111 -0.75 -5.44 19.43
C SER A 111 -1.08 -5.89 18.01
N THR A 112 -1.94 -6.89 17.90
CA THR A 112 -2.52 -7.32 16.63
C THR A 112 -3.32 -6.20 15.95
N GLU A 113 -3.93 -5.30 16.73
CA GLU A 113 -4.77 -4.23 16.17
C GLU A 113 -3.98 -3.21 15.36
N MET A 114 -2.68 -3.02 15.66
CA MET A 114 -1.86 -2.09 14.89
C MET A 114 -1.73 -2.48 13.43
N TYR A 115 -1.70 -3.79 13.13
CA TYR A 115 -1.72 -4.27 11.75
C TYR A 115 -3.02 -3.88 11.04
N ARG A 116 -4.17 -3.92 11.72
CA ARG A 116 -5.43 -3.48 11.11
C ARG A 116 -5.39 -1.99 10.81
N GLN A 117 -5.02 -1.18 11.79
CA GLN A 117 -4.99 0.28 11.65
C GLN A 117 -4.02 0.74 10.54
N VAL A 118 -2.82 0.18 10.51
CA VAL A 118 -1.79 0.52 9.51
C VAL A 118 -2.22 0.09 8.10
N LEU A 119 -2.89 -1.07 7.95
CA LEU A 119 -3.42 -1.47 6.65
C LEU A 119 -4.61 -0.60 6.21
N LEU A 120 -5.48 -0.20 7.14
CA LEU A 120 -6.63 0.68 6.87
C LEU A 120 -6.21 2.13 6.59
N SER A 121 -5.02 2.57 7.01
CA SER A 121 -4.44 3.86 6.60
C SER A 121 -3.76 3.82 5.23
N GLY A 122 -3.74 2.66 4.56
CA GLY A 122 -3.19 2.51 3.20
C GLY A 122 -1.75 2.01 3.14
N CYS A 123 -1.11 1.66 4.25
CA CYS A 123 0.25 1.10 4.25
C CYS A 123 0.31 -0.24 3.48
N ARG A 124 1.35 -0.44 2.66
CA ARG A 124 1.53 -1.59 1.73
C ARG A 124 2.78 -2.43 2.02
N CYS A 125 3.56 -2.10 3.05
CA CYS A 125 4.66 -2.92 3.53
C CYS A 125 4.67 -2.91 5.06
N ILE A 126 4.55 -4.08 5.68
CA ILE A 126 4.47 -4.23 7.14
C ILE A 126 5.50 -5.22 7.65
N GLU A 127 5.94 -5.01 8.88
CA GLU A 127 7.01 -5.78 9.52
C GLU A 127 6.48 -6.74 10.58
N LEU A 128 7.06 -7.94 10.62
CA LEU A 128 6.72 -9.01 11.55
C LEU A 128 8.00 -9.62 12.12
N ASP A 129 8.28 -9.32 13.40
CA ASP A 129 9.41 -9.90 14.13
C ASP A 129 8.98 -11.20 14.79
N VAL A 130 9.29 -12.32 14.15
CA VAL A 130 8.74 -13.62 14.54
C VAL A 130 9.78 -14.41 15.34
N VAL A 131 9.35 -14.87 16.51
CA VAL A 131 10.17 -15.65 17.46
C VAL A 131 9.45 -16.93 17.86
N ASP A 132 10.20 -17.93 18.33
CA ASP A 132 9.63 -19.11 18.98
C ASP A 132 8.90 -18.72 20.27
N SER A 133 7.68 -19.24 20.45
CA SER A 133 6.96 -19.08 21.72
C SER A 133 7.73 -19.77 22.84
N LYS A 134 7.92 -19.06 23.96
CA LYS A 134 8.48 -19.65 25.18
C LYS A 134 7.49 -20.52 25.95
N ARG A 135 6.20 -20.48 25.58
CA ARG A 135 5.09 -21.10 26.33
C ARG A 135 4.45 -22.28 25.61
N LYS A 136 4.49 -22.28 24.28
CA LYS A 136 3.87 -23.32 23.45
C LYS A 136 4.91 -23.86 22.48
N ASN A 137 5.07 -25.18 22.47
CA ASN A 137 6.01 -25.83 21.56
C ASN A 137 5.62 -25.56 20.11
N ASP A 138 6.62 -25.22 19.29
CA ASP A 138 6.52 -25.03 17.85
C ASP A 138 5.51 -23.95 17.39
N GLU A 139 5.08 -23.04 18.29
CA GLU A 139 4.18 -21.92 17.96
C GLU A 139 4.94 -20.61 17.73
N PRO A 140 4.69 -19.90 16.62
CA PRO A 140 5.28 -18.59 16.36
C PRO A 140 4.56 -17.47 17.10
N GLU A 141 5.35 -16.52 17.61
CA GLU A 141 4.88 -15.29 18.27
C GLU A 141 5.55 -14.07 17.65
N ILE A 142 4.87 -12.92 17.65
CA ILE A 142 5.45 -11.63 17.26
C ILE A 142 5.90 -10.87 18.50
N LYS A 143 7.18 -10.45 18.50
CA LYS A 143 7.78 -9.76 19.63
C LYS A 143 9.06 -9.02 19.25
N HIS A 144 9.23 -7.82 19.81
CA HIS A 144 10.52 -7.14 19.80
C HIS A 144 11.53 -7.89 20.67
N ARG A 145 12.57 -8.43 20.05
CA ARG A 145 13.58 -9.27 20.73
C ARG A 145 14.26 -8.51 21.86
N ASN A 146 14.67 -9.26 22.88
CA ASN A 146 15.39 -8.74 24.05
C ASN A 146 14.66 -7.66 24.87
N THR A 147 13.34 -7.52 24.70
CA THR A 147 12.52 -6.60 25.50
C THR A 147 11.57 -7.35 26.46
N PRO A 148 11.12 -6.72 27.55
CA PRO A 148 10.10 -7.29 28.43
C PRO A 148 8.69 -7.28 27.80
N VAL A 149 8.53 -6.69 26.61
CA VAL A 149 7.25 -6.55 25.92
C VAL A 149 6.56 -7.90 25.74
N ARG A 150 5.25 -7.93 26.03
CA ARG A 150 4.42 -9.12 25.83
C ARG A 150 4.25 -9.38 24.33
N SER A 151 4.47 -10.63 23.94
CA SER A 151 4.26 -11.09 22.57
C SER A 151 2.78 -11.21 22.21
N VAL A 152 2.49 -11.24 20.90
CA VAL A 152 1.18 -11.60 20.36
C VAL A 152 1.27 -12.87 19.50
N PRO A 153 0.25 -13.74 19.47
CA PRO A 153 0.29 -14.94 18.63
C PRO A 153 0.36 -14.59 17.14
N PHE A 154 1.27 -15.23 16.40
CA PHE A 154 1.45 -14.98 14.97
C PHE A 154 0.17 -15.26 14.16
N LEU A 155 -0.53 -16.37 14.44
CA LEU A 155 -1.79 -16.71 13.76
C LEU A 155 -2.84 -15.61 13.87
N GLN A 156 -2.98 -14.99 15.06
CA GLN A 156 -3.92 -13.88 15.25
C GLN A 156 -3.56 -12.68 14.37
N VAL A 157 -2.26 -12.40 14.20
CA VAL A 157 -1.77 -11.33 13.34
C VAL A 157 -2.05 -11.64 11.87
N ILE A 158 -1.76 -12.86 11.39
CA ILE A 158 -2.03 -13.25 10.00
C ILE A 158 -3.53 -13.17 9.68
N VAL A 159 -4.41 -13.60 10.60
CA VAL A 159 -5.87 -13.46 10.45
C VAL A 159 -6.28 -11.99 10.38
N ALA A 160 -5.73 -11.13 11.24
CA ALA A 160 -6.01 -9.69 11.21
C ALA A 160 -5.57 -9.03 9.89
N ILE A 161 -4.38 -9.41 9.39
CA ILE A 161 -3.88 -8.94 8.09
C ILE A 161 -4.85 -9.37 6.98
N ARG A 162 -5.27 -10.65 6.93
CA ARG A 162 -6.19 -11.16 5.91
C ARG A 162 -7.52 -10.41 5.86
N GLN A 163 -8.01 -9.94 7.01
CA GLN A 163 -9.25 -9.18 7.12
C GLN A 163 -9.13 -7.75 6.58
N CYS A 164 -7.94 -7.15 6.60
CA CYS A 164 -7.77 -5.73 6.30
C CYS A 164 -6.89 -5.44 5.07
N ALA A 165 -6.09 -6.41 4.59
CA ALA A 165 -5.06 -6.24 3.58
C ALA A 165 -5.54 -5.45 2.35
N PHE A 166 -6.76 -5.71 1.87
CA PHE A 166 -7.28 -5.12 0.64
C PHE A 166 -8.56 -4.30 0.82
N LYS A 167 -8.89 -3.87 2.05
CA LYS A 167 -10.12 -3.11 2.31
C LYS A 167 -10.12 -1.70 1.73
N VAL A 168 -8.96 -1.03 1.75
CA VAL A 168 -8.80 0.37 1.34
C VAL A 168 -7.92 0.55 0.11
N SER A 169 -7.24 -0.52 -0.33
CA SER A 169 -6.39 -0.50 -1.51
C SER A 169 -6.28 -1.90 -2.09
N PRO A 170 -6.49 -2.08 -3.42
CA PRO A 170 -6.38 -3.38 -4.08
C PRO A 170 -4.93 -3.76 -4.40
N TYR A 171 -3.97 -2.84 -4.21
CA TYR A 171 -2.57 -3.03 -4.58
C TYR A 171 -1.82 -3.98 -3.63
N PRO A 172 -0.71 -4.59 -4.08
CA PRO A 172 -0.02 -5.64 -3.34
C PRO A 172 0.41 -5.24 -1.93
N LEU A 173 0.43 -6.23 -1.04
CA LEU A 173 0.94 -6.10 0.32
C LEU A 173 2.24 -6.91 0.47
N ILE A 174 3.29 -6.27 1.00
CA ILE A 174 4.57 -6.91 1.31
C ILE A 174 4.65 -7.18 2.82
N LEU A 175 4.92 -8.43 3.18
CA LEU A 175 5.21 -8.85 4.55
C LEU A 175 6.72 -9.00 4.72
N SER A 176 7.35 -8.06 5.44
CA SER A 176 8.75 -8.14 5.84
C SER A 176 8.86 -9.02 7.09
N LEU A 177 9.32 -10.26 6.91
CA LEU A 177 9.48 -11.19 8.02
C LEU A 177 10.92 -11.10 8.57
N GLU A 178 11.06 -10.66 9.82
CA GLU A 178 12.29 -10.82 10.58
C GLU A 178 12.23 -12.15 11.35
N ASN A 179 12.72 -13.20 10.71
CA ASN A 179 12.55 -14.59 11.16
C ASN A 179 13.65 -15.02 12.14
N HIS A 180 13.27 -15.33 13.38
CA HIS A 180 14.15 -15.87 14.44
C HIS A 180 13.67 -17.23 14.97
N CYS A 181 12.85 -17.93 14.20
CA CYS A 181 12.24 -19.19 14.60
C CYS A 181 13.11 -20.41 14.27
N GLY A 182 12.99 -21.47 15.07
CA GLY A 182 13.53 -22.79 14.74
C GLY A 182 12.78 -23.48 13.59
N PRO A 183 13.33 -24.55 12.97
CA PRO A 183 12.75 -25.18 11.79
C PRO A 183 11.30 -25.67 11.94
N ARG A 184 10.93 -26.19 13.11
CA ARG A 184 9.57 -26.67 13.40
C ARG A 184 8.56 -25.52 13.42
N THR A 185 8.90 -24.44 14.11
CA THR A 185 8.09 -23.22 14.14
C THR A 185 8.03 -22.54 12.77
N GLN A 186 9.11 -22.56 11.98
CA GLN A 186 9.10 -22.04 10.59
C GLN A 186 8.14 -22.84 9.70
N ALA A 187 8.09 -24.17 9.83
CA ALA A 187 7.11 -24.99 9.13
C ALA A 187 5.67 -24.62 9.54
N LYS A 188 5.44 -24.36 10.83
CA LYS A 188 4.15 -23.89 11.35
C LYS A 188 3.78 -22.50 10.81
N MET A 189 4.74 -21.56 10.74
CA MET A 189 4.53 -20.24 10.12
C MET A 189 4.12 -20.38 8.65
N ALA A 190 4.84 -21.20 7.87
CA ALA A 190 4.53 -21.44 6.47
C ALA A 190 3.11 -22.02 6.30
N GLN A 191 2.73 -22.97 7.15
CA GLN A 191 1.37 -23.54 7.18
C GLN A 191 0.32 -22.45 7.42
N TYR A 192 0.48 -21.61 8.44
CA TYR A 192 -0.46 -20.52 8.73
C TYR A 192 -0.56 -19.50 7.59
N LEU A 193 0.56 -19.13 6.97
CA LEU A 193 0.56 -18.22 5.82
C LEU A 193 -0.24 -18.81 4.66
N VAL A 194 -0.04 -20.10 4.34
CA VAL A 194 -0.76 -20.78 3.26
C VAL A 194 -2.25 -20.91 3.57
N ASP A 195 -2.61 -21.38 4.76
CA ASP A 195 -4.00 -21.64 5.13
C ASP A 195 -4.83 -20.37 5.20
N VAL A 196 -4.28 -19.30 5.79
CA VAL A 196 -5.04 -18.07 6.03
C VAL A 196 -5.09 -17.17 4.79
N PHE A 197 -3.99 -17.07 4.03
CA PHE A 197 -3.95 -16.22 2.84
C PHE A 197 -4.43 -16.90 1.56
N GLY A 198 -4.36 -18.24 1.49
CA GLY A 198 -4.82 -19.01 0.33
C GLY A 198 -4.29 -18.44 -0.99
N ASP A 199 -5.20 -18.15 -1.92
CA ASP A 199 -4.87 -17.68 -3.27
C ASP A 199 -4.34 -16.24 -3.34
N THR A 200 -4.49 -15.46 -2.26
CA THR A 200 -3.87 -14.12 -2.19
C THR A 200 -2.36 -14.21 -1.98
N LEU A 201 -1.85 -15.32 -1.43
CA LEU A 201 -0.41 -15.51 -1.22
C LEU A 201 0.30 -15.91 -2.53
N ILE A 202 1.31 -15.16 -2.92
CA ILE A 202 2.19 -15.56 -4.03
C ILE A 202 3.15 -16.65 -3.52
N ARG A 203 3.01 -17.83 -4.12
CA ARG A 203 3.85 -19.01 -3.81
C ARG A 203 4.76 -19.42 -4.97
N GLN A 204 4.47 -18.96 -6.18
CA GLN A 204 5.23 -19.23 -7.39
C GLN A 204 5.39 -17.93 -8.19
N PRO A 205 6.44 -17.80 -9.02
CA PRO A 205 6.56 -16.67 -9.96
C PRO A 205 5.31 -16.52 -10.83
N LEU A 206 4.99 -15.28 -11.21
CA LEU A 206 3.94 -15.06 -12.20
C LEU A 206 4.39 -15.62 -13.55
N LYS A 207 3.47 -16.22 -14.31
CA LYS A 207 3.78 -16.74 -15.65
C LYS A 207 4.34 -15.66 -16.59
N THR A 208 3.86 -14.44 -16.44
CA THR A 208 4.29 -13.26 -17.21
C THR A 208 5.64 -12.70 -16.75
N HIS A 209 6.08 -13.02 -15.53
CA HIS A 209 7.30 -12.50 -14.92
C HIS A 209 8.07 -13.66 -14.26
N PRO A 210 8.68 -14.54 -15.06
CA PRO A 210 9.57 -15.57 -14.54
C PRO A 210 10.77 -14.92 -13.82
N ILE A 211 11.30 -15.57 -12.77
CA ILE A 211 12.46 -15.06 -12.03
C ILE A 211 13.72 -15.32 -12.86
N ILE A 212 14.05 -14.36 -13.71
CA ILE A 212 15.26 -14.33 -14.54
C ILE A 212 16.09 -13.11 -14.13
N GLU A 213 17.40 -13.24 -14.14
CA GLU A 213 18.30 -12.12 -13.84
C GLU A 213 18.01 -10.93 -14.78
N ASN A 214 18.04 -9.71 -14.23
CA ASN A 214 17.74 -8.45 -14.93
C ASN A 214 16.31 -8.33 -15.52
N SER A 215 15.38 -9.25 -15.22
CA SER A 215 13.97 -9.06 -15.56
C SER A 215 13.32 -8.01 -14.64
N PRO A 216 12.45 -7.12 -15.16
CA PRO A 216 11.75 -6.14 -14.33
C PRO A 216 10.78 -6.82 -13.37
N LEU A 217 10.56 -6.20 -12.21
CA LEU A 217 9.52 -6.62 -11.29
C LEU A 217 8.13 -6.41 -11.94
N PRO A 218 7.13 -7.25 -11.61
CA PRO A 218 5.75 -7.02 -12.03
C PRO A 218 5.24 -5.65 -11.57
N SER A 219 4.23 -5.13 -12.27
CA SER A 219 3.59 -3.88 -11.87
C SER A 219 2.69 -4.05 -10.65
N PRO A 220 2.32 -2.95 -9.96
CA PRO A 220 1.26 -2.97 -8.96
C PRO A 220 -0.06 -3.56 -9.49
N ASN A 221 -0.41 -3.31 -10.76
CA ASN A 221 -1.61 -3.86 -11.40
C ASN A 221 -1.54 -5.39 -11.57
N ASP A 222 -0.38 -5.93 -11.97
CA ASP A 222 -0.15 -7.38 -12.08
C ASP A 222 -0.31 -8.11 -10.74
N LEU A 223 -0.06 -7.40 -9.64
CA LEU A 223 -0.03 -7.93 -8.28
C LEU A 223 -1.27 -7.52 -7.45
N LYS A 224 -2.35 -7.06 -8.08
CA LYS A 224 -3.59 -6.72 -7.37
C LYS A 224 -4.09 -7.90 -6.54
N TYR A 225 -4.46 -7.61 -5.29
CA TYR A 225 -4.93 -8.57 -4.29
C TYR A 225 -3.92 -9.67 -3.94
N LYS A 226 -2.62 -9.40 -4.13
CA LYS A 226 -1.54 -10.34 -3.81
C LYS A 226 -0.73 -9.91 -2.60
N ILE A 227 -0.31 -10.92 -1.83
CA ILE A 227 0.56 -10.82 -0.66
C ILE A 227 1.91 -11.42 -1.03
N LEU A 228 2.97 -10.66 -0.84
CA LEU A 228 4.37 -11.06 -1.07
C LEU A 228 5.07 -11.25 0.28
N ILE A 229 5.90 -12.29 0.36
CA ILE A 229 6.75 -12.54 1.53
C ILE A 229 8.17 -12.10 1.23
N LYS A 230 8.69 -11.15 2.01
CA LYS A 230 10.10 -10.81 2.05
C LYS A 230 10.72 -11.57 3.23
N ASN A 231 11.47 -12.62 2.92
CA ASN A 231 12.26 -13.41 3.86
C ASN A 231 13.48 -14.00 3.13
N LYS A 232 14.45 -14.55 3.89
CA LYS A 232 15.58 -15.29 3.33
C LYS A 232 15.07 -16.50 2.52
N LYS A 233 15.65 -16.71 1.34
CA LYS A 233 15.40 -17.87 0.47
C LYS A 233 16.67 -18.71 0.38
N LEU A 234 16.53 -20.03 0.50
CA LEU A 234 17.63 -20.95 0.25
C LEU A 234 17.95 -20.94 -1.25
N HIS A 235 19.22 -20.72 -1.62
CA HIS A 235 19.66 -20.90 -3.00
C HIS A 235 19.62 -22.39 -3.35
N GLN A 236 18.82 -22.75 -4.35
CA GLN A 236 18.95 -24.06 -4.97
C GLN A 236 20.21 -24.01 -5.82
N ASN A 237 21.26 -24.73 -5.42
CA ASN A 237 22.37 -25.01 -6.33
C ASN A 237 21.79 -25.72 -7.56
N THR A 238 21.79 -25.06 -8.71
CA THR A 238 21.31 -25.56 -10.00
C THR A 238 22.23 -26.64 -10.58
N ASN A 239 22.51 -27.69 -9.81
CA ASN A 239 23.33 -28.85 -10.20
C ASN A 239 22.72 -30.19 -9.74
N LEU A 240 21.39 -30.28 -9.66
CA LEU A 240 20.72 -31.58 -9.64
C LEU A 240 19.99 -31.75 -10.96
N ASN A 241 20.67 -32.47 -11.85
CA ASN A 241 20.16 -33.00 -13.10
C ASN A 241 18.75 -33.55 -12.90
N ILE A 242 17.81 -32.97 -13.64
CA ILE A 242 16.49 -33.52 -13.86
C ILE A 242 16.68 -34.83 -14.63
N ASN A 243 16.83 -35.93 -13.91
CA ASN A 243 16.45 -37.24 -14.40
C ASN A 243 15.31 -37.73 -13.52
N ASN A 244 14.10 -37.51 -14.01
CA ASN A 244 12.92 -38.27 -13.59
C ASN A 244 13.25 -39.75 -13.75
N ASN A 245 13.30 -40.49 -12.64
CA ASN A 245 12.61 -41.77 -12.49
C ASN A 245 12.88 -42.42 -11.12
N TYR A 246 11.85 -43.12 -10.66
CA TYR A 246 11.80 -44.14 -9.60
C TYR A 246 11.39 -43.72 -8.17
N SER A 247 10.12 -44.00 -7.91
CA SER A 247 9.59 -44.70 -6.73
C SER A 247 10.60 -45.61 -6.01
N GLY A 248 10.69 -45.52 -4.69
CA GLY A 248 11.39 -46.52 -3.88
C GLY A 248 11.66 -46.08 -2.45
N GLN A 249 11.35 -46.95 -1.50
CA GLN A 249 11.39 -46.77 -0.06
C GLN A 249 12.80 -46.57 0.54
N THR A 250 12.80 -45.85 1.67
CA THR A 250 13.66 -45.96 2.87
C THR A 250 15.19 -46.05 2.75
N HIS A 251 15.89 -45.09 3.38
CA HIS A 251 16.82 -45.40 4.48
C HIS A 251 17.26 -44.16 5.27
N PHE A 252 16.99 -44.17 6.58
CA PHE A 252 17.61 -43.31 7.57
C PHE A 252 19.11 -43.64 7.70
N LYS A 253 20.00 -42.69 7.38
CA LYS A 253 21.41 -42.76 7.79
C LYS A 253 21.58 -42.07 9.15
N LYS A 254 21.82 -42.89 10.19
CA LYS A 254 22.38 -42.48 11.48
C LYS A 254 23.73 -41.78 11.25
N LYS A 255 23.92 -40.57 11.80
CA LYS A 255 25.27 -40.02 12.01
C LYS A 255 25.85 -40.62 13.28
N SER A 256 26.94 -41.37 13.12
CA SER A 256 27.79 -41.88 14.19
C SER A 256 28.55 -40.74 14.87
N ARG A 257 28.52 -40.75 16.21
CA ARG A 257 29.47 -40.06 17.09
C ARG A 257 30.87 -40.64 16.85
N THR A 258 31.86 -39.76 16.70
CA THR A 258 33.26 -40.08 16.99
C THR A 258 33.72 -39.17 18.12
N GLN A 259 34.22 -39.82 19.16
CA GLN A 259 34.90 -39.28 20.33
C GLN A 259 36.35 -39.80 20.28
N PHE A 260 37.27 -39.10 20.96
CA PHE A 260 38.70 -39.37 21.21
C PHE A 260 39.66 -38.81 20.14
N ASP A 261 40.78 -38.12 20.46
CA ASP A 261 41.65 -38.02 21.66
C ASP A 261 42.27 -36.59 21.79
N ARG A 262 42.43 -36.01 22.99
CA ARG A 262 43.69 -35.86 23.78
C ARG A 262 44.95 -35.53 22.95
N GLU A 263 45.36 -34.26 22.98
CA GLU A 263 46.46 -33.67 23.78
C GLU A 263 46.25 -32.15 23.87
#